data_AF-A0A535Y5X1-F1
#
_entry.id   AF-A0A535Y5X1-F1
#
_cell.length_a   1.000
_cell.length_b   1.000
_cell.length_c   1.000
_cell.angle_alpha   90.00
_cell.angle_beta   90.00
_cell.angle_gamma   90.00
#
_symmetry.space_group_name_H-M   'P 1'
#
loop_
_entity.id
_entity.type
_entity.pdbx_description
1 polymer ?
#
loop_
_entity_poly.entity_id
_entity_poly.type
_entity_poly.pdbx_seq_one_letter_code
_entity_poly.pdbx_strand_id
1 'polypeptide(L)'
;MTAGGQRNIRILAVADEVDARLYGDKALRQRMTPDLILGCGDLPPYYLDYLVSKLDVPLYAIHGNHDVAPPLEGSGGFERCGASWIGRRGIRAGGLLLAGFDGSLRYNPGPYQSTQAEMHAAVRSLAPWLLMNRVRYGRFLDVLITHAPPRGIHDEPDRCHTGFDAFNWFVRTFQPRYHLHGHIHLYDRRTPTVTRVGTTEIINVYPFRELTLTIPVAA
;
A
#
# COMPACT_ATOMS: atom_id res chain seq x y z
N MET A 1 -33.64 -11.76 9.02
CA MET A 1 -32.44 -11.34 8.28
C MET A 1 -31.88 -10.12 8.99
N THR A 2 -30.94 -10.29 9.91
CA THR A 2 -30.28 -9.16 10.56
C THR A 2 -29.38 -8.52 9.51
N ALA A 3 -29.69 -7.28 9.12
CA ALA A 3 -28.78 -6.48 8.30
C ALA A 3 -27.48 -6.34 9.11
N GLY A 4 -26.43 -7.06 8.70
CA GLY A 4 -25.12 -6.94 9.31
C GLY A 4 -24.68 -5.48 9.22
N GLY A 5 -24.28 -4.90 10.35
CA GLY A 5 -23.82 -3.51 10.38
C GLY A 5 -22.69 -3.29 9.39
N GLN A 6 -22.62 -2.09 8.80
CA GLN A 6 -21.50 -1.67 7.96
C GLN A 6 -20.72 -0.58 8.67
N ARG A 7 -19.40 -0.60 8.54
CA ARG A 7 -18.51 0.43 9.06
C ARG A 7 -17.72 1.04 7.91
N ASN A 8 -17.69 2.37 7.86
CA ASN A 8 -16.80 3.12 6.98
C ASN A 8 -15.44 3.29 7.65
N ILE A 9 -14.38 3.03 6.89
CA ILE A 9 -12.99 3.22 7.30
C ILE A 9 -12.36 4.22 6.34
N ARG A 10 -11.84 5.31 6.90
CA ARG A 10 -11.14 6.36 6.18
C ARG A 10 -9.65 6.04 6.18
N ILE A 11 -9.06 6.07 4.99
CA ILE A 11 -7.68 5.69 4.75
C ILE A 11 -6.94 6.89 4.17
N LEU A 12 -5.82 7.26 4.78
CA LEU A 12 -4.85 8.17 4.18
C LEU A 12 -3.72 7.34 3.58
N ALA A 13 -3.65 7.27 2.26
CA ALA A 13 -2.55 6.61 1.55
C ALA A 13 -1.51 7.66 1.11
N VAL A 14 -0.22 7.39 1.32
CA VAL A 14 0.91 8.28 0.98
C VAL A 14 1.99 7.49 0.25
N ALA A 15 2.72 8.13 -0.67
CA ALA A 15 3.82 7.50 -1.40
C ALA A 15 4.83 8.52 -1.93
N ASP A 16 6.09 8.12 -2.01
CA ASP A 16 7.23 8.75 -2.70
C ASP A 16 7.68 10.16 -2.26
N GLU A 17 6.75 11.05 -1.91
CA GLU A 17 7.05 12.45 -1.61
C GLU A 17 6.41 12.94 -0.32
N VAL A 18 7.18 13.79 0.37
CA VAL A 18 6.68 14.56 1.51
C VAL A 18 5.83 15.70 0.99
N ASP A 19 4.52 15.60 1.22
CA ASP A 19 3.59 16.65 0.82
C ASP A 19 3.47 17.73 1.91
N ALA A 20 3.67 19.00 1.55
CA ALA A 20 3.56 20.13 2.48
C ALA A 20 2.14 20.32 3.05
N ARG A 21 1.12 19.76 2.41
CA ARG A 21 -0.25 19.70 2.95
C ARG A 21 -0.37 18.66 4.07
N LEU A 22 0.55 17.71 4.17
CA LEU A 22 0.55 16.67 5.19
C LEU A 22 1.66 16.88 6.23
N TYR A 23 2.73 17.61 5.89
CA TYR A 23 3.87 17.85 6.78
C TYR A 23 3.98 19.31 7.20
N GLY A 24 4.14 19.57 8.50
CA GLY A 24 4.26 20.92 9.06
C GLY A 24 2.93 21.66 9.26
N ASP A 25 1.81 21.12 8.79
CA ASP A 25 0.48 21.70 8.98
C ASP A 25 -0.05 21.48 10.41
N LYS A 26 -0.19 22.57 11.17
CA LYS A 26 -0.72 22.54 12.54
C LYS A 26 -2.21 22.14 12.58
N ALA A 27 -2.95 22.38 11.51
CA ALA A 27 -4.37 22.07 11.40
C ALA A 27 -4.64 20.68 10.79
N LEU A 28 -3.61 19.88 10.54
CA LEU A 28 -3.74 18.57 9.87
C LEU A 28 -4.79 17.68 10.52
N ARG A 29 -4.75 17.50 11.85
CA ARG A 29 -5.70 16.65 12.60
C ARG A 29 -7.14 17.19 12.58
N GLN A 30 -7.33 18.48 12.32
CA GLN A 30 -8.67 19.08 12.17
C GLN A 30 -9.23 18.87 10.77
N ARG A 31 -8.37 18.90 9.74
CA ARG A 31 -8.75 18.75 8.34
C ARG A 31 -8.89 17.28 7.92
N MET A 32 -8.05 16.40 8.48
CA MET A 32 -7.98 14.99 8.14
C MET A 32 -8.10 14.15 9.40
N THR A 33 -9.08 13.24 9.38
CA THR A 33 -9.33 12.29 10.46
C THR A 33 -9.38 10.87 9.90
N PRO A 34 -8.27 10.36 9.31
CA PRO A 34 -8.24 8.97 8.86
C PRO A 34 -8.38 8.03 10.06
N ASP A 35 -8.84 6.81 9.80
CA ASP A 35 -8.83 5.72 10.79
C ASP A 35 -7.53 4.89 10.69
N LEU A 36 -6.78 5.07 9.60
CA LEU A 36 -5.60 4.29 9.21
C LEU A 36 -4.75 5.07 8.18
N ILE A 37 -3.43 4.96 8.26
CA ILE A 37 -2.49 5.45 7.25
C ILE A 37 -1.82 4.27 6.53
N LEU A 38 -1.68 4.37 5.20
CA LEU A 38 -0.97 3.39 4.36
C LEU A 38 0.20 4.06 3.63
N GLY A 39 1.42 3.58 3.85
CA GLY A 39 2.62 4.02 3.13
C GLY A 39 2.96 3.08 1.99
N CYS A 40 3.00 3.59 0.75
CA CYS A 40 3.28 2.80 -0.45
C CYS A 40 4.75 2.91 -0.92
N GLY A 41 5.68 3.13 0.01
CA GLY A 41 7.13 3.14 -0.27
C GLY A 41 7.72 4.50 -0.60
N ASP A 42 9.07 4.55 -0.55
CA ASP A 42 9.92 5.72 -0.83
C ASP A 42 9.55 6.96 -0.01
N LEU A 43 9.25 6.75 1.27
CA LEU A 43 8.92 7.81 2.21
C LEU A 43 9.98 7.88 3.31
N PRO A 44 10.48 9.09 3.64
CA PRO A 44 11.48 9.20 4.68
C PRO A 44 10.90 8.86 6.06
N PRO A 45 11.65 8.19 6.95
CA PRO A 45 11.15 7.77 8.26
C PRO A 45 10.58 8.91 9.12
N TYR A 46 11.18 10.10 9.05
CA TYR A 46 10.72 11.28 9.82
C TYR A 46 9.31 11.73 9.40
N TYR A 47 8.94 11.52 8.14
CA TYR A 47 7.62 11.90 7.64
C TYR A 47 6.56 10.92 8.13
N LEU A 48 6.84 9.62 8.04
CA LEU A 48 5.96 8.58 8.60
C LEU A 48 5.77 8.79 10.11
N ASP A 49 6.84 9.06 10.84
CA ASP A 49 6.79 9.32 12.29
C ASP A 49 5.99 10.58 12.65
N TYR A 50 6.15 11.65 11.86
CA TYR A 50 5.32 12.85 11.98
C TYR A 50 3.84 12.53 11.77
N LEU A 51 3.49 11.78 10.72
CA LEU A 51 2.09 11.44 10.41
C LEU A 51 1.46 10.61 11.54
N VAL A 52 2.15 9.59 12.03
CA VAL A 52 1.69 8.77 13.16
C VAL A 52 1.50 9.64 14.40
N SER A 53 2.47 10.49 14.73
CA SER A 53 2.43 11.35 15.91
C SER A 53 1.34 12.42 15.85
N LYS A 54 1.06 12.96 14.66
CA LYS A 54 0.06 14.03 14.49
C LYS A 54 -1.36 13.51 14.37
N LEU A 55 -1.57 12.45 13.60
CA LEU A 55 -2.89 11.90 13.32
C LEU A 55 -3.31 10.86 14.36
N ASP A 56 -2.36 10.26 15.07
CA ASP A 56 -2.60 9.36 16.21
C ASP A 56 -3.45 8.14 15.82
N VAL A 57 -3.10 7.55 14.67
CA VAL A 57 -3.74 6.35 14.12
C VAL A 57 -2.68 5.36 13.62
N PRO A 58 -3.03 4.06 13.50
CA PRO A 58 -2.11 3.05 12.99
C PRO A 58 -1.60 3.40 11.59
N LEU A 59 -0.32 3.12 11.34
CA LEU A 59 0.31 3.25 10.02
C LEU A 59 0.92 1.92 9.62
N TYR A 60 0.54 1.42 8.44
CA TYR A 60 1.19 0.26 7.82
C TYR A 60 1.89 0.68 6.55
N ALA A 61 3.15 0.27 6.40
CA ALA A 61 3.99 0.68 5.29
C ALA A 61 4.68 -0.50 4.62
N ILE A 62 5.02 -0.31 3.36
CA ILE A 62 5.96 -1.12 2.60
C ILE A 62 7.14 -0.25 2.19
N HIS A 63 8.25 -0.87 1.84
CA HIS A 63 9.40 -0.17 1.30
C HIS A 63 9.25 0.11 -0.19
N GLY A 64 9.81 1.22 -0.65
CA GLY A 64 10.01 1.49 -2.07
C GLY A 64 11.40 1.07 -2.54
N ASN A 65 11.75 1.34 -3.80
CA ASN A 65 13.04 0.92 -4.35
C ASN A 65 14.21 1.86 -4.02
N HIS A 66 13.94 3.07 -3.56
CA HIS A 66 14.95 4.01 -3.05
C HIS A 66 15.20 3.85 -1.55
N ASP A 67 14.32 3.14 -0.85
CA ASP A 67 14.57 2.80 0.55
C ASP A 67 15.84 1.96 0.70
N VAL A 68 16.66 2.36 1.65
CA VAL A 68 17.86 1.62 2.03
C VAL A 68 17.56 0.78 3.24
N ALA A 69 17.97 -0.49 3.20
CA ALA A 69 17.97 -1.31 4.40
C ALA A 69 18.85 -0.61 5.45
N PRO A 70 18.41 -0.54 6.72
CA PRO A 70 19.20 0.05 7.77
C PRO A 70 20.62 -0.54 7.75
N PRO A 71 21.70 0.29 7.73
CA PRO A 71 23.08 -0.17 7.54
C PRO A 71 23.55 -1.23 8.55
N LEU A 72 22.83 -1.39 9.67
CA LEU A 72 22.95 -2.45 10.67
C LEU A 72 21.55 -2.77 11.20
N GLU A 73 21.27 -4.04 11.57
CA GLU A 73 20.17 -4.37 12.50
C GLU A 73 20.30 -3.44 13.73
N GLY A 74 19.32 -2.55 13.95
CA GLY A 74 19.37 -1.54 15.02
C GLY A 74 19.73 -0.10 14.61
N SER A 75 20.02 0.19 13.33
CA SER A 75 20.16 1.57 12.83
C SER A 75 18.76 2.18 12.60
N GLY A 76 18.19 2.64 13.71
CA GLY A 76 16.75 2.82 13.89
C GLY A 76 16.05 3.97 13.16
N GLY A 77 16.29 4.20 11.88
CA GLY A 77 15.45 5.11 11.08
C GLY A 77 14.05 4.53 10.89
N PHE A 78 13.94 3.47 10.07
CA PHE A 78 12.67 2.78 9.83
C PHE A 78 12.20 1.92 11.02
N GLU A 79 13.13 1.40 11.84
CA GLU A 79 12.78 0.59 13.02
C GLU A 79 12.22 1.43 14.18
N ARG A 80 12.50 2.75 14.23
CA ARG A 80 11.97 3.64 15.29
C ARG A 80 10.84 4.55 14.83
N CYS A 81 10.58 4.65 13.53
CA CYS A 81 9.40 5.37 13.07
C CYS A 81 8.14 4.57 13.44
N GLY A 82 7.04 5.25 13.77
CA GLY A 82 5.78 4.61 14.20
C GLY A 82 5.08 3.70 13.17
N ALA A 83 5.73 3.35 12.06
CA ALA A 83 5.20 2.53 11.00
C ALA A 83 5.34 1.03 11.29
N SER A 84 4.29 0.27 10.99
CA SER A 84 4.32 -1.20 10.96
C SER A 84 4.61 -1.69 9.55
N TRP A 85 5.78 -2.30 9.34
CA TRP A 85 6.22 -2.79 8.03
C TRP A 85 5.54 -4.12 7.66
N ILE A 86 4.88 -4.15 6.50
CA ILE A 86 4.07 -5.30 6.03
C ILE A 86 4.54 -5.89 4.69
N GLY A 87 5.77 -5.55 4.29
CA GLY A 87 6.43 -6.12 3.12
C GLY A 87 6.35 -7.65 3.07
N ARG A 88 5.78 -8.18 1.98
CA ARG A 88 5.55 -9.61 1.72
C ARG A 88 4.68 -10.32 2.76
N ARG A 89 3.84 -9.59 3.49
CA ARG A 89 2.98 -10.12 4.56
C ARG A 89 1.53 -9.70 4.38
N GLY A 90 0.62 -10.55 4.85
CA GLY A 90 -0.79 -10.26 5.03
C GLY A 90 -1.09 -9.98 6.50
N ILE A 91 -1.90 -8.98 6.79
CA ILE A 91 -2.30 -8.61 8.15
C ILE A 91 -3.79 -8.29 8.24
N ARG A 92 -4.31 -8.22 9.47
CA ARG A 92 -5.63 -7.69 9.76
C ARG A 92 -5.52 -6.45 10.64
N ALA A 93 -6.11 -5.33 10.24
CA ALA A 93 -6.05 -4.07 10.96
C ALA A 93 -7.39 -3.33 10.92
N GLY A 94 -7.95 -2.97 12.08
CA GLY A 94 -9.23 -2.24 12.13
C GLY A 94 -10.41 -2.97 11.46
N GLY A 95 -10.32 -4.30 11.31
CA GLY A 95 -11.28 -5.12 10.58
C GLY A 95 -10.97 -5.30 9.08
N LEU A 96 -10.02 -4.54 8.52
CA LEU A 96 -9.51 -4.70 7.16
C LEU A 96 -8.53 -5.87 7.05
N LEU A 97 -8.53 -6.51 5.89
CA LEU A 97 -7.52 -7.47 5.46
C LEU A 97 -6.57 -6.79 4.47
N LEU A 98 -5.31 -6.63 4.86
CA LEU A 98 -4.30 -5.89 4.10
C LEU A 98 -3.16 -6.82 3.70
N ALA A 99 -2.51 -6.55 2.57
CA ALA A 99 -1.28 -7.22 2.15
C ALA A 99 -0.35 -6.24 1.45
N GLY A 100 0.96 -6.38 1.69
CA GLY A 100 1.99 -5.47 1.19
C GLY A 100 3.08 -6.18 0.37
N PHE A 101 3.61 -5.53 -0.67
CA PHE A 101 4.81 -5.96 -1.39
C PHE A 101 5.75 -4.79 -1.69
N ASP A 102 7.02 -4.97 -1.32
CA ASP A 102 8.02 -3.90 -1.40
C ASP A 102 8.57 -3.70 -2.83
N GLY A 103 9.00 -2.46 -3.05
CA GLY A 103 9.91 -2.03 -4.11
C GLY A 103 9.45 -2.28 -5.54
N SER A 104 10.44 -2.48 -6.43
CA SER A 104 10.25 -2.43 -7.88
C SER A 104 11.02 -3.50 -8.64
N LEU A 105 10.84 -3.51 -9.97
CA LEU A 105 11.56 -4.42 -10.85
C LEU A 105 13.06 -4.13 -10.78
N ARG A 106 13.89 -5.17 -10.69
CA ARG A 106 15.35 -4.99 -10.59
C ARG A 106 15.96 -4.27 -11.79
N TYR A 107 16.55 -3.10 -11.55
CA TYR A 107 17.35 -2.33 -12.50
C TYR A 107 18.75 -1.99 -11.97
N ASN A 108 19.00 -2.14 -10.67
CA ASN A 108 20.32 -1.98 -10.04
C ASN A 108 20.44 -2.91 -8.80
N PRO A 109 21.53 -2.87 -7.99
CA PRO A 109 21.70 -3.75 -6.83
C PRO A 109 20.98 -3.25 -5.56
N GLY A 110 19.79 -2.66 -5.69
CA GLY A 110 19.00 -2.15 -4.56
C GLY A 110 18.36 -3.26 -3.70
N PRO A 111 18.16 -3.02 -2.39
CA PRO A 111 17.74 -4.06 -1.44
C PRO A 111 16.28 -4.51 -1.62
N TYR A 112 15.39 -3.63 -2.06
CA TYR A 112 13.96 -3.92 -2.25
C TYR A 112 13.61 -4.19 -3.71
N GLN A 113 14.57 -4.58 -4.54
CA GLN A 113 14.34 -4.83 -5.96
C GLN A 113 14.25 -6.32 -6.29
N SER A 114 13.17 -6.69 -6.97
CA SER A 114 12.87 -8.08 -7.31
C SER A 114 12.82 -8.31 -8.82
N THR A 115 13.18 -9.50 -9.25
CA THR A 115 12.83 -10.03 -10.57
C THR A 115 11.34 -10.37 -10.63
N GLN A 116 10.81 -10.50 -11.84
CA GLN A 116 9.45 -10.97 -12.07
C GLN A 116 9.16 -12.30 -11.35
N ALA A 117 10.11 -13.25 -11.40
CA ALA A 117 9.96 -14.57 -10.79
C ALA A 117 9.93 -14.53 -9.25
N GLU A 118 10.82 -13.75 -8.64
CA GLU A 118 10.85 -13.56 -7.18
C GLU A 118 9.55 -12.91 -6.67
N MET A 119 9.08 -11.85 -7.34
CA MET A 119 7.81 -11.21 -6.98
C MET A 119 6.64 -12.16 -7.16
N HIS A 120 6.61 -12.92 -8.26
CA HIS A 120 5.61 -13.96 -8.49
C HIS A 120 5.58 -15.03 -7.39
N ALA A 121 6.74 -15.49 -6.92
CA ALA A 121 6.83 -16.46 -5.83
C ALA A 121 6.34 -15.84 -4.51
N ALA A 122 6.75 -14.62 -4.20
CA ALA A 122 6.30 -13.90 -3.01
C ALA A 122 4.77 -13.73 -3.01
N VAL A 123 4.19 -13.24 -4.11
CA VAL A 123 2.76 -13.04 -4.26
C VAL A 123 1.96 -14.35 -4.11
N ARG A 124 2.45 -15.45 -4.70
CA ARG A 124 1.78 -16.76 -4.57
C ARG A 124 1.86 -17.35 -3.17
N SER A 125 2.91 -17.03 -2.40
CA SER A 125 3.05 -17.50 -1.02
C SER A 125 1.95 -17.01 -0.08
N LEU A 126 1.26 -15.91 -0.41
CA LEU A 126 0.08 -15.43 0.34
C LEU A 126 -1.21 -16.21 0.04
N ALA A 127 -1.27 -17.01 -1.03
CA ALA A 127 -2.50 -17.68 -1.45
C ALA A 127 -3.15 -18.52 -0.32
N PRO A 128 -2.43 -19.35 0.45
CA PRO A 128 -3.04 -20.12 1.55
C PRO A 128 -3.72 -19.22 2.61
N TRP A 129 -3.08 -18.10 2.98
CA TRP A 129 -3.63 -17.15 3.93
C TRP A 129 -4.88 -16.44 3.39
N LEU A 130 -4.87 -16.07 2.11
CA LEU A 130 -6.03 -15.47 1.44
C LEU A 130 -7.21 -16.43 1.38
N LEU A 131 -6.97 -17.70 1.03
CA LEU A 131 -8.00 -18.73 1.01
C LEU A 131 -8.61 -18.93 2.41
N MET A 132 -7.77 -18.93 3.45
CA MET A 132 -8.24 -18.99 4.85
C MET A 132 -9.10 -17.79 5.22
N ASN A 133 -8.73 -16.59 4.78
CA ASN A 133 -9.55 -15.38 4.97
C ASN A 133 -10.92 -15.51 4.31
N ARG A 134 -11.00 -16.08 3.10
CA ARG A 134 -12.28 -16.29 2.42
C ARG A 134 -13.21 -17.21 3.20
N VAL A 135 -12.67 -18.27 3.80
CA VAL A 135 -13.43 -19.18 4.66
C VAL A 135 -13.89 -18.45 5.94
N ARG A 136 -13.00 -17.71 6.59
CA ARG A 136 -13.26 -17.09 7.90
C ARG A 136 -14.10 -15.81 7.85
N TYR A 137 -13.88 -14.99 6.83
CA TYR A 137 -14.43 -13.63 6.74
C TYR A 137 -15.31 -13.43 5.50
N GLY A 138 -15.42 -14.43 4.62
CA GLY A 138 -16.14 -14.28 3.37
C GLY A 138 -15.44 -13.37 2.36
N ARG A 139 -14.13 -13.10 2.50
CA ARG A 139 -13.36 -12.28 1.54
C ARG A 139 -11.86 -12.64 1.60
N PHE A 140 -11.17 -12.53 0.47
CA PHE A 140 -9.73 -12.84 0.38
C PHE A 140 -8.88 -11.71 0.98
N LEU A 141 -9.11 -10.49 0.51
CA LEU A 141 -8.37 -9.29 0.86
C LEU A 141 -9.23 -8.06 0.63
N ASP A 142 -9.01 -6.99 1.41
CA ASP A 142 -9.65 -5.70 1.18
C ASP A 142 -8.74 -4.74 0.39
N VAL A 143 -7.48 -4.60 0.81
CA VAL A 143 -6.53 -3.66 0.19
C VAL A 143 -5.18 -4.34 -0.05
N LEU A 144 -4.73 -4.33 -1.30
CA LEU A 144 -3.36 -4.66 -1.69
C LEU A 144 -2.54 -3.37 -1.78
N ILE A 145 -1.33 -3.38 -1.22
CA ILE A 145 -0.40 -2.24 -1.22
C ILE A 145 0.88 -2.71 -1.90
N THR A 146 1.31 -2.02 -2.96
CA THR A 146 2.57 -2.30 -3.65
C THR A 146 3.29 -1.00 -3.91
N HIS A 147 4.62 -1.01 -4.01
CA HIS A 147 5.30 0.21 -4.42
C HIS A 147 5.22 0.35 -5.94
N ALA A 148 5.76 -0.64 -6.67
CA ALA A 148 5.61 -0.69 -8.12
C ALA A 148 4.17 -0.99 -8.57
N PRO A 149 3.77 -0.47 -9.75
CA PRO A 149 2.47 -0.74 -10.36
C PRO A 149 2.33 -2.19 -10.90
N PRO A 150 1.11 -2.65 -11.22
CA PRO A 150 0.92 -3.79 -12.12
C PRO A 150 1.45 -3.52 -13.52
N ARG A 151 2.00 -4.54 -14.19
CA ARG A 151 2.51 -4.40 -15.56
C ARG A 151 1.40 -3.96 -16.53
N GLY A 152 1.67 -2.94 -17.34
CA GLY A 152 0.73 -2.39 -18.32
C GLY A 152 -0.38 -1.52 -17.71
N ILE A 153 -0.33 -1.21 -16.41
CA ILE A 153 -1.31 -0.36 -15.72
C ILE A 153 -0.56 0.70 -14.92
N HIS A 154 -0.64 1.94 -15.37
CA HIS A 154 0.08 3.08 -14.81
C HIS A 154 1.63 2.98 -14.85
N ASP A 155 2.21 1.90 -15.38
CA ASP A 155 3.66 1.78 -15.53
C ASP A 155 4.21 2.57 -16.72
N GLU A 156 5.52 2.69 -16.79
CA GLU A 156 6.24 3.38 -17.87
C GLU A 156 7.16 2.40 -18.63
N PRO A 157 7.53 2.72 -19.89
CA PRO A 157 8.27 1.80 -20.75
C PRO A 157 9.72 1.58 -20.32
N ASP A 158 10.28 2.44 -19.48
CA ASP A 158 11.63 2.22 -18.96
C ASP A 158 11.64 1.10 -17.91
N ARG A 159 12.84 0.57 -17.68
CA ARG A 159 13.02 -0.59 -16.82
C ARG A 159 12.73 -0.31 -15.35
N CYS A 160 13.03 0.89 -14.83
CA CYS A 160 12.82 1.16 -13.41
C CYS A 160 11.34 1.27 -13.08
N HIS A 161 10.52 1.79 -13.98
CA HIS A 161 9.08 1.99 -13.77
C HIS A 161 8.19 0.87 -14.33
N THR A 162 8.76 -0.10 -15.03
CA THR A 162 8.05 -1.30 -15.49
C THR A 162 7.38 -2.04 -14.32
N GLY A 163 6.07 -2.29 -14.44
CA GLY A 163 5.30 -2.99 -13.41
C GLY A 163 5.49 -4.52 -13.37
N PHE A 164 4.88 -5.18 -12.38
CA PHE A 164 4.95 -6.63 -12.20
C PHE A 164 3.72 -7.37 -12.75
N ASP A 165 3.96 -8.53 -13.39
CA ASP A 165 2.88 -9.43 -13.85
C ASP A 165 2.19 -10.18 -12.70
N ALA A 166 2.91 -10.34 -11.59
CA ALA A 166 2.39 -10.97 -10.38
C ALA A 166 1.14 -10.25 -9.85
N PHE A 167 1.11 -8.92 -9.94
CA PHE A 167 -0.03 -8.13 -9.49
C PHE A 167 -1.23 -8.24 -10.42
N ASN A 168 -1.01 -8.36 -11.74
CA ASN A 168 -2.09 -8.66 -12.69
C ASN A 168 -2.76 -10.01 -12.35
N TRP A 169 -1.96 -11.04 -12.09
CA TRP A 169 -2.47 -12.35 -11.65
C TRP A 169 -3.23 -12.23 -10.32
N PHE A 170 -2.66 -11.52 -9.34
CA PHE A 170 -3.25 -11.36 -8.01
C PHE A 170 -4.62 -10.67 -8.09
N VAL A 171 -4.70 -9.53 -8.79
CA VAL A 171 -5.92 -8.76 -8.96
C VAL A 171 -6.99 -9.63 -9.62
N ARG A 172 -6.67 -10.29 -10.74
CA ARG A 172 -7.62 -11.17 -11.44
C ARG A 172 -8.12 -12.35 -10.59
N THR A 173 -7.29 -12.84 -9.67
CA THR A 173 -7.61 -14.04 -8.87
C THR A 173 -8.38 -13.71 -7.59
N PHE A 174 -7.92 -12.70 -6.83
CA PHE A 174 -8.43 -12.42 -5.48
C PHE A 174 -9.33 -11.20 -5.40
N GLN A 175 -9.35 -10.36 -6.44
CA GLN A 175 -10.23 -9.20 -6.59
C GLN A 175 -10.33 -8.34 -5.31
N PRO A 176 -9.21 -7.83 -4.75
CA PRO A 176 -9.27 -6.90 -3.62
C PRO A 176 -10.07 -5.66 -4.00
N ARG A 177 -10.61 -4.93 -3.02
CA ARG A 177 -11.35 -3.70 -3.34
C ARG A 177 -10.43 -2.63 -3.91
N TYR A 178 -9.28 -2.43 -3.27
CA TYR A 178 -8.27 -1.49 -3.71
C TYR A 178 -6.92 -2.19 -3.93
N HIS A 179 -6.23 -1.80 -4.99
CA HIS A 179 -4.80 -2.01 -5.16
C HIS A 179 -4.13 -0.63 -5.22
N LEU A 180 -3.48 -0.24 -4.14
CA LEU A 180 -2.82 1.04 -4.01
C LEU A 180 -1.34 0.90 -4.38
N HIS A 181 -0.83 1.84 -5.17
CA HIS A 181 0.60 1.90 -5.48
C HIS A 181 1.15 3.32 -5.59
N GLY A 182 2.48 3.43 -5.49
CA GLY A 182 3.24 4.66 -5.71
C GLY A 182 4.12 4.54 -6.96
N HIS A 183 5.39 4.92 -6.83
CA HIS A 183 6.51 4.74 -7.79
C HIS A 183 6.42 5.58 -9.07
N ILE A 184 5.20 5.85 -9.56
CA ILE A 184 4.97 6.60 -10.78
C ILE A 184 4.53 8.01 -10.42
N HIS A 185 5.43 8.97 -10.62
CA HIS A 185 5.18 10.37 -10.26
C HIS A 185 4.31 11.07 -11.30
N LEU A 186 3.33 11.83 -10.83
CA LEU A 186 2.31 12.43 -11.69
C LEU A 186 2.68 13.87 -12.05
N TYR A 187 3.40 14.05 -13.17
CA TYR A 187 3.74 15.37 -13.70
C TYR A 187 2.62 16.00 -14.54
N ASP A 188 1.84 15.17 -15.25
CA ASP A 188 0.64 15.60 -15.98
C ASP A 188 -0.62 15.24 -15.21
N ARG A 189 -1.48 16.24 -14.97
CA ARG A 189 -2.78 16.07 -14.29
C ARG A 189 -3.78 15.23 -15.08
N ARG A 190 -3.54 15.02 -16.37
CA ARG A 190 -4.38 14.18 -17.25
C ARG A 190 -4.01 12.71 -17.18
N THR A 191 -2.85 12.37 -16.61
CA THR A 191 -2.42 10.98 -16.45
C THR A 191 -3.46 10.20 -15.64
N PRO A 192 -4.00 9.10 -16.18
CA PRO A 192 -4.94 8.26 -15.43
C PRO A 192 -4.28 7.73 -14.16
N THR A 193 -4.90 7.99 -13.02
CA THR A 193 -4.41 7.52 -11.71
C THR A 193 -5.29 6.41 -11.13
N VAL A 194 -6.39 6.07 -11.80
CA VAL A 194 -7.34 5.05 -11.36
C VAL A 194 -7.72 4.19 -12.56
N THR A 195 -7.50 2.89 -12.45
CA THR A 195 -7.89 1.90 -13.44
C THR A 195 -8.71 0.80 -12.76
N ARG A 196 -9.84 0.41 -13.35
CA ARG A 196 -10.67 -0.67 -12.81
C ARG A 196 -10.43 -1.99 -13.56
N VAL A 197 -10.16 -3.06 -12.82
CA VAL A 197 -10.00 -4.42 -13.34
C VAL A 197 -10.94 -5.36 -12.58
N GLY A 198 -12.03 -5.76 -13.24
CA GLY A 198 -13.14 -6.44 -12.56
C GLY A 198 -13.75 -5.53 -11.50
N THR A 199 -13.74 -5.96 -10.23
CA THR A 199 -14.22 -5.16 -9.09
C THR A 199 -13.12 -4.38 -8.37
N THR A 200 -11.85 -4.57 -8.74
CA THR A 200 -10.71 -3.91 -8.11
C THR A 200 -10.46 -2.54 -8.74
N GLU A 201 -10.29 -1.52 -7.91
CA GLU A 201 -9.74 -0.23 -8.32
C GLU A 201 -8.24 -0.19 -8.01
N ILE A 202 -7.45 -0.10 -9.07
CA ILE A 202 -6.00 0.10 -9.00
C ILE A 202 -5.77 1.61 -8.99
N ILE A 203 -5.11 2.12 -7.95
CA ILE A 203 -5.01 3.56 -7.68
C ILE A 203 -3.53 3.92 -7.47
N ASN A 204 -3.02 4.81 -8.30
CA ASN A 204 -1.78 5.53 -8.02
C ASN A 204 -2.08 6.60 -6.95
N VAL A 205 -1.42 6.48 -5.80
CA VAL A 205 -1.66 7.35 -4.64
C VAL A 205 -0.69 8.52 -4.56
N TYR A 206 0.24 8.68 -5.50
CA TYR A 206 1.22 9.76 -5.47
C TYR A 206 0.59 11.17 -5.47
N PRO A 207 1.06 12.11 -4.62
CA PRO A 207 1.87 11.88 -3.42
C PRO A 207 1.01 11.42 -2.22
N PHE A 208 -0.30 11.70 -2.23
CA PHE A 208 -1.26 11.09 -1.31
C PHE A 208 -2.69 10.97 -1.87
N ARG A 209 -3.49 10.09 -1.26
CA ARG A 209 -4.94 9.92 -1.49
C ARG A 209 -5.72 9.71 -0.19
N GLU A 210 -6.85 10.37 -0.07
CA GLU A 210 -7.87 10.04 0.93
C GLU A 210 -8.90 9.09 0.31
N LEU A 211 -9.13 7.95 0.96
CA LEU A 211 -10.04 6.91 0.50
C LEU A 211 -11.02 6.54 1.61
N THR A 212 -12.19 6.05 1.22
CA THR A 212 -13.15 5.46 2.16
C THR A 212 -13.47 4.05 1.71
N LEU A 213 -13.47 3.11 2.66
CA LEU A 213 -13.84 1.73 2.44
C LEU A 213 -14.94 1.32 3.43
N THR A 214 -16.06 0.84 2.89
CA THR A 214 -17.13 0.27 3.69
C THR A 214 -16.89 -1.22 3.86
N ILE A 215 -16.80 -1.69 5.10
CA ILE A 215 -16.66 -3.11 5.41
C ILE A 215 -17.85 -3.63 6.23
N PRO A 216 -18.19 -4.93 6.10
CA PRO A 216 -19.11 -5.57 7.03
C PRO A 216 -18.50 -5.60 8.44
N VAL A 217 -19.32 -5.27 9.44
CA VAL A 217 -19.00 -5.48 10.85
C VAL A 217 -19.16 -6.98 11.11
N ALA A 218 -18.11 -7.61 11.64
CA ALA A 218 -18.19 -8.99 12.07
C ALA A 218 -19.24 -9.10 13.20
N ALA A 219 -20.19 -10.02 13.04
CA ALA A 219 -21.17 -10.35 14.09
C ALA A 219 -20.49 -11.00 15.30
#